data_AF-A0A855K991-F1
#
_entry.id   AF-A0A855K991-F1
#
_cell.length_a   1.000
_cell.length_b   1.000
_cell.length_c   1.000
_cell.angle_alpha   90.00
_cell.angle_beta   90.00
_cell.angle_gamma   90.00
#
_symmetry.space_group_name_H-M   'P 1'
#
loop_
_entity.id
_entity.type
_entity.pdbx_description
1 polymer ?
#
loop_
_entity_poly.entity_id
_entity_poly.type
_entity_poly.pdbx_seq_one_letter_code
_entity_poly.pdbx_strand_id
1 'polypeptide(L)' 'TDDPTYCRWAMMVMGQRRDFAWTARTAADFLTRPEDWPETRYERKARRQGREVWYFRYLRL' A
#
# COMPACT_ATOMS: atom_id res chain seq x y z
N THR A 1 1.02 4.38 0.62
CA THR A 1 1.65 5.49 -0.12
C THR A 1 0.61 6.13 -1.03
N ASP A 2 0.66 7.44 -1.21
CA ASP A 2 -0.11 8.17 -2.22
C ASP A 2 0.74 8.55 -3.45
N ASP A 3 2.05 8.27 -3.41
CA ASP A 3 2.97 8.54 -4.51
C ASP A 3 3.12 7.33 -5.46
N PRO A 4 2.82 7.48 -6.76
CA PRO A 4 2.86 6.37 -7.72
C PRO A 4 4.28 5.88 -8.04
N THR A 5 5.27 6.77 -8.02
CA THR A 5 6.67 6.41 -8.28
C THR A 5 7.19 5.52 -7.15
N TYR A 6 6.95 5.94 -5.91
CA TYR A 6 7.30 5.17 -4.73
C TYR A 6 6.53 3.84 -4.67
N CYS A 7 5.24 3.85 -5.03
CA CYS A 7 4.42 2.64 -5.11
C CYS A 7 5.07 1.57 -6.00
N ARG A 8 5.39 1.94 -7.25
CA ARG A 8 6.03 1.04 -8.22
C ARG A 8 7.40 0.56 -7.76
N TRP A 9 8.23 1.47 -7.25
CA TRP A 9 9.56 1.11 -6.75
C TRP A 9 9.50 0.15 -5.57
N ALA A 10 8.62 0.40 -4.60
CA ALA A 10 8.43 -0.47 -3.44
C ALA A 10 7.97 -1.88 -3.84
N MET A 11 7.03 -1.99 -4.80
CA MET A 11 6.58 -3.29 -5.33
C MET A 11 7.71 -4.05 -6.02
N MET A 12 8.52 -3.37 -6.82
CA MET A 12 9.67 -3.98 -7.49
C MET A 12 10.69 -4.52 -6.49
N VAL A 13 11.05 -3.72 -5.48
CA VAL A 13 12.01 -4.12 -4.44
C VAL A 13 11.47 -5.27 -3.61
N MET A 14 10.24 -5.18 -3.13
CA MET A 14 9.63 -6.22 -2.30
C MET A 14 9.36 -7.51 -3.07
N GLY A 15 9.05 -7.43 -4.37
CA GLY A 15 8.89 -8.60 -5.23
C GLY A 15 10.17 -9.42 -5.42
N GLN A 16 11.35 -8.86 -5.12
CA GLN A 16 12.64 -9.57 -5.15
C GLN A 16 13.01 -10.22 -3.82
N ARG A 17 12.30 -9.90 -2.74
CA ARG A 17 12.54 -10.44 -1.39
C ARG A 17 11.89 -11.81 -1.24
N ARG A 18 12.62 -12.75 -0.62
CA ARG A 18 12.14 -14.12 -0.35
C ARG A 18 11.76 -14.36 1.11
N ASP A 19 12.03 -13.40 1.96
CA ASP A 19 11.75 -13.39 3.40
C ASP A 19 10.39 -12.76 3.73
N PHE A 20 9.63 -12.34 2.72
CA PHE A 20 8.32 -11.72 2.87
C PHE A 20 7.31 -12.30 1.89
N ALA A 21 6.11 -12.59 2.38
CA ALA A 21 4.97 -13.02 1.58
C ALA A 21 3.96 -11.88 1.40
N TRP A 22 3.59 -11.60 0.15
CA TRP A 22 2.53 -10.64 -0.18
C TRP A 22 1.16 -11.15 0.25
N THR A 23 0.35 -10.32 0.92
CA THR A 23 -0.93 -10.77 1.49
C THR A 23 -2.16 -10.39 0.67
N ALA A 24 -2.06 -9.46 -0.29
CA ALA A 24 -3.23 -9.01 -1.03
C ALA A 24 -3.66 -10.05 -2.06
N ARG A 25 -4.94 -10.42 -2.04
CA ARG A 25 -5.55 -11.39 -2.99
C ARG A 25 -6.43 -10.69 -4.02
N THR A 26 -6.89 -9.48 -3.69
CA THR A 26 -7.74 -8.66 -4.53
C THR A 26 -7.19 -7.24 -4.62
N ALA A 27 -7.66 -6.45 -5.59
CA ALA A 27 -7.32 -5.03 -5.66
C ALA A 27 -7.78 -4.26 -4.40
N ALA A 28 -8.89 -4.65 -3.78
CA ALA A 28 -9.41 -4.00 -2.58
C ALA A 28 -8.44 -4.12 -1.39
N ASP A 29 -7.76 -5.26 -1.22
CA ASP A 29 -6.75 -5.46 -0.18
C ASP A 29 -5.57 -4.47 -0.30
N PHE A 30 -5.37 -3.91 -1.50
CA PHE A 30 -4.32 -2.96 -1.82
C PHE A 30 -4.79 -1.50 -1.81
N LEU A 31 -6.06 -1.24 -2.08
CA LEU A 31 -6.64 0.11 -2.25
C LEU A 31 -7.45 0.60 -1.04
N THR A 32 -7.93 -0.34 -0.21
CA THR A 32 -8.74 -0.04 0.97
C THR A 32 -7.86 0.00 2.20
N ARG A 33 -8.02 1.04 3.02
CA ARG A 33 -7.31 1.17 4.30
C ARG A 33 -7.77 0.06 5.25
N PRO A 34 -6.86 -0.69 5.88
CA PRO A 34 -7.22 -1.59 6.97
C PRO A 34 -7.92 -0.86 8.12
N GLU A 35 -8.91 -1.48 8.75
CA GLU A 35 -9.71 -0.86 9.81
C GLU A 35 -8.87 -0.52 11.06
N ASP A 36 -7.82 -1.29 11.30
CA ASP A 36 -6.88 -1.11 12.41
C ASP A 36 -5.90 0.05 12.20
N TRP A 37 -5.91 0.71 11.03
CA TRP A 37 -4.95 1.77 10.69
C TRP A 37 -5.62 3.15 10.77
N PRO A 38 -5.09 4.08 11.60
CA PRO A 38 -5.61 5.43 11.64
C PRO A 38 -5.36 6.15 10.31
N GLU A 39 -6.30 7.00 9.90
CA GLU A 39 -6.13 7.86 8.74
C GLU A 39 -4.95 8.83 8.94
N THR A 40 -4.06 8.90 7.97
CA THR A 40 -2.98 9.90 8.00
C THR A 40 -3.42 11.23 7.37
N ARG A 41 -2.80 12.34 7.77
CA ARG A 41 -3.01 13.66 7.13
C ARG A 41 -2.75 13.63 5.62
N TYR A 42 -1.74 12.88 5.18
CA TYR A 42 -1.37 12.75 3.76
C TYR A 42 -2.40 11.93 2.98
N GLU A 43 -2.89 10.83 3.56
CA GLU A 43 -4.00 10.07 2.96
C GLU A 43 -5.24 10.95 2.78
N ARG A 44 -5.64 11.68 3.82
CA ARG A 44 -6.79 12.60 3.73
C ARG A 44 -6.60 13.64 2.62
N LYS A 45 -5.40 14.21 2.51
CA LYS A 45 -5.05 15.16 1.43
C LYS A 45 -5.13 14.48 0.05
N ALA A 46 -4.57 13.29 -0.09
CA ALA A 46 -4.55 12.53 -1.34
C ALA A 46 -5.96 12.19 -1.81
N ARG A 47 -6.82 11.67 -0.92
CA ARG A 47 -8.23 11.37 -1.22
C ARG A 47 -9.02 12.62 -1.63
N ARG A 48 -8.81 13.76 -0.95
CA ARG A 48 -9.41 15.05 -1.34
C ARG A 48 -8.98 15.52 -2.73
N GLN A 49 -7.78 15.11 -3.17
CA GLN A 49 -7.24 15.41 -4.49
C GLN A 49 -7.59 14.34 -5.55
N GLY A 50 -8.42 13.34 -5.20
CA GLY A 50 -8.76 12.23 -6.09
C GLY A 50 -7.58 11.30 -6.40
N ARG A 51 -6.50 11.35 -5.61
CA ARG A 51 -5.34 10.48 -5.76
C ARG A 51 -5.62 9.13 -5.10
N GLU A 52 -5.13 8.06 -5.73
CA GLU A 52 -5.13 6.73 -5.16
C GLU A 52 -4.15 6.64 -3.98
N VAL A 53 -4.50 5.82 -2.99
CA VAL A 53 -3.66 5.50 -1.85
C VAL A 53 -3.55 3.99 -1.74
N TRP A 54 -2.32 3.50 -1.73
CA TRP A 54 -2.01 2.08 -1.72
C TRP A 54 -1.49 1.62 -0.35
N TYR A 55 -1.94 0.45 0.09
CA TYR A 55 -1.59 -0.16 1.37
C TYR A 55 -0.82 -1.45 1.14
N PHE A 56 0.41 -1.51 1.64
CA PHE A 56 1.24 -2.70 1.53
C PHE A 56 1.17 -3.51 2.81
N ARG A 57 0.89 -4.80 2.67
CA ARG A 57 0.92 -5.76 3.77
C ARG A 57 1.73 -6.97 3.33
N TYR A 58 2.72 -7.30 4.15
CA TYR A 58 3.58 -8.45 3.97
C TYR A 58 3.68 -9.20 5.29
N LEU A 59 3.71 -10.53 5.21
CA LEU A 59 4.07 -11.37 6.34
C LEU A 59 5.54 -11.73 6.23
N ARG A 60 6.28 -11.63 7.34
CA ARG A 60 7.65 -12.14 7.40
C ARG A 60 7.60 -13.67 7.50
N LEU A 61 8.45 -14.34 6.71
CA LEU A 61 8.64 -15.80 6.74
C LEU A 61 9.68 -16.21 7.78
#